data_AF-A0A5A7PB63-F1
#
_entry.id   AF-A0A5A7PB63-F1
#
_cell.length_a   1.000
_cell.length_b   1.000
_cell.length_c   1.000
_cell.angle_alpha   90.00
_cell.angle_beta   90.00
_cell.angle_gamma   90.00
#
_symmetry.space_group_name_H-M   'P 1'
#
loop_
_entity.id
_entity.type
_entity.pdbx_description
1 polymer ?
#
loop_
_entity_poly.entity_id
_entity_poly.type
_entity_poly.pdbx_seq_one_letter_code
_entity_poly.pdbx_strand_id
1 'polypeptide(L)'
;MASTFNSIAQITAEKETWKIRVRCERVWFKFMRSQPDVRTAMEICVLDEEGDKIQAIIPKWRISKLENIIKEGSFYVLENFEILPNNDEYAPTKHPYVLKFHECTSVRPSGIVNIPRYIFNFVNFSDLASNADYSLRVFDVIAEVYGMDELVKYDRDGRQMMRIKAHLRNL
;
A
#
# COMPACT_ATOMS: atom_id res chain seq x y z
N MET A 1 28.54 4.33 15.32
CA MET A 1 27.80 3.05 15.50
C MET A 1 26.90 2.89 14.29
N ALA A 2 26.96 1.77 13.57
CA ALA A 2 26.04 1.53 12.45
C ALA A 2 24.63 1.40 13.04
N SER A 3 23.70 2.30 12.69
CA SER A 3 22.32 2.15 13.12
C SER A 3 21.74 0.92 12.42
N THR A 4 21.45 -0.13 13.18
CA THR A 4 20.73 -1.31 12.70
C THR A 4 19.32 -0.91 12.27
N PHE A 5 18.88 -1.40 11.11
CA PHE A 5 17.49 -1.25 10.67
C PHE A 5 16.60 -2.20 11.45
N ASN A 6 15.38 -1.75 11.77
CA ASN A 6 14.33 -2.58 12.33
C ASN A 6 13.59 -3.32 11.21
N SER A 7 13.09 -4.52 11.52
CA SER A 7 12.12 -5.24 10.69
C SER A 7 10.74 -4.62 10.84
N ILE A 8 9.93 -4.66 9.79
CA ILE A 8 8.53 -4.23 9.83
C ILE A 8 7.73 -5.07 10.83
N ALA A 9 7.96 -6.39 10.90
CA ALA A 9 7.26 -7.26 11.84
C ALA A 9 7.48 -6.90 13.31
N GLN A 10 8.57 -6.19 13.63
CA GLN A 10 8.87 -5.74 14.99
C GLN A 10 8.10 -4.47 15.37
N ILE A 11 7.48 -3.76 14.43
CA ILE A 11 6.87 -2.46 14.68
C ILE A 11 5.66 -2.61 15.62
N THR A 12 5.75 -1.95 16.77
CA THR A 12 4.69 -1.83 17.77
C THR A 12 4.48 -0.37 18.15
N ALA A 13 3.37 -0.09 18.85
CA ALA A 13 3.07 1.24 19.39
C ALA A 13 3.89 1.62 20.64
N GLU A 14 4.65 0.69 21.22
CA GLU A 14 5.35 0.89 22.50
C GLU A 14 6.68 1.62 22.35
N LYS A 15 7.31 1.52 21.17
CA LYS A 15 8.62 2.10 20.91
C LYS A 15 8.47 3.47 20.25
N GLU A 16 9.20 4.46 20.77
CA GLU A 16 9.13 5.85 20.30
C GLU A 16 9.76 6.07 18.91
N THR A 17 10.82 5.35 18.57
CA THR A 17 11.57 5.59 17.33
C THR A 17 11.86 4.30 16.56
N TRP A 18 11.59 4.37 15.25
CA TRP A 18 11.79 3.27 14.31
C TRP A 18 12.64 3.76 13.15
N LYS A 19 13.49 2.86 12.66
CA LYS A 19 14.29 3.09 11.45
C LYS A 19 14.22 1.86 10.57
N ILE A 20 13.55 1.96 9.44
CA ILE A 20 13.34 0.84 8.52
C ILE A 20 13.96 1.14 7.15
N ARG A 21 14.45 0.10 6.48
CA ARG A 21 14.91 0.16 5.10
C ARG A 21 13.97 -0.66 4.25
N VAL A 22 13.36 -0.02 3.27
CA VAL A 22 12.21 -0.56 2.55
C VAL A 22 12.27 -0.28 1.06
N ARG A 23 11.55 -1.07 0.28
CA ARG A 23 11.17 -0.78 -1.11
C ARG A 23 9.74 -0.27 -1.14
N CYS A 24 9.47 0.78 -1.91
CA CYS A 24 8.11 1.24 -2.17
C CYS A 24 7.45 0.33 -3.21
N GLU A 25 6.45 -0.44 -2.81
CA GLU A 25 5.73 -1.37 -3.68
C GLU A 25 4.64 -0.67 -4.50
N ARG A 26 3.87 0.21 -3.85
CA ARG A 26 2.73 0.94 -4.43
C ARG A 26 2.65 2.36 -3.91
N VAL A 27 2.16 3.27 -4.75
CA VAL A 27 1.82 4.66 -4.40
C VAL A 27 0.42 4.99 -4.93
N TRP A 28 -0.44 5.56 -4.09
CA TRP A 28 -1.74 6.08 -4.50
C TRP A 28 -2.09 7.37 -3.76
N PHE A 29 -3.09 8.08 -4.28
CA PHE A 29 -3.63 9.28 -3.63
C PHE A 29 -5.04 9.01 -3.13
N LYS A 30 -5.34 9.49 -1.91
CA LYS A 30 -6.71 9.63 -1.44
C LYS A 30 -7.26 11.00 -1.85
N PHE A 31 -8.51 11.00 -2.29
CA PHE A 31 -9.22 12.19 -2.74
C PHE A 31 -10.42 12.47 -1.83
N MET A 32 -10.81 13.74 -1.74
CA MET A 32 -11.93 14.14 -0.91
C MET A 32 -13.27 13.68 -1.52
N ARG A 33 -14.12 13.08 -0.68
CA ARG A 33 -15.56 12.76 -0.89
C ARG A 33 -16.27 13.67 -1.89
N SER A 34 -16.46 14.89 -1.41
CA SER A 34 -17.19 15.96 -2.08
C SER A 34 -16.37 16.72 -3.13
N GLN A 35 -15.04 16.65 -3.00
CA GLN A 35 -13.94 17.38 -3.62
C GLN A 35 -13.01 16.50 -4.45
N PRO A 36 -13.42 15.70 -5.45
CA PRO A 36 -12.58 14.54 -5.80
C PRO A 36 -11.36 14.88 -6.67
N ASP A 37 -11.15 16.15 -7.01
CA ASP A 37 -9.89 16.66 -7.58
C ASP A 37 -8.91 17.11 -6.47
N VAL A 38 -9.37 17.18 -5.22
CA VAL A 38 -8.59 17.57 -4.05
C VAL A 38 -8.01 16.33 -3.38
N ARG A 39 -6.68 16.21 -3.46
CA ARG A 39 -5.91 15.19 -2.73
C ARG A 39 -5.94 15.48 -1.22
N THR A 40 -6.18 14.45 -0.42
CA THR A 40 -6.20 14.49 1.05
C THR A 40 -5.00 13.80 1.67
N ALA A 41 -4.48 12.76 1.03
CA ALA A 41 -3.25 12.07 1.41
C ALA A 41 -2.59 11.43 0.18
N MET A 42 -1.29 11.23 0.27
CA MET A 42 -0.56 10.24 -0.52
C MET A 42 -0.31 9.05 0.38
N GLU A 43 -0.59 7.84 -0.09
CA GLU A 43 -0.36 6.61 0.67
C GLU A 43 0.56 5.71 -0.12
N ILE A 44 1.39 4.97 0.62
CA ILE A 44 2.34 4.04 0.05
C ILE A 44 2.27 2.70 0.78
N CYS A 45 2.50 1.62 0.03
CA CYS A 45 2.80 0.32 0.59
C CYS A 45 4.32 0.11 0.49
N VAL A 46 4.95 -0.28 1.59
CA VAL A 46 6.39 -0.53 1.63
C VAL A 46 6.68 -1.95 2.12
N LEU A 47 7.79 -2.50 1.62
CA LEU A 47 8.24 -3.87 1.85
C LEU A 47 9.67 -3.86 2.39
N ASP A 48 9.99 -4.67 3.40
CA ASP A 48 11.35 -4.84 3.90
C ASP A 48 12.06 -6.09 3.35
N GLU A 49 13.24 -6.39 3.89
CA GLU A 49 14.07 -7.53 3.49
C GLU A 49 13.52 -8.90 3.94
N GLU A 50 12.66 -8.90 4.96
CA GLU A 50 12.02 -10.12 5.49
C GLU A 50 10.73 -10.46 4.72
N GLY A 51 10.22 -9.49 3.94
CA GLY A 51 9.05 -9.66 3.09
C GLY A 51 7.76 -9.15 3.75
N ASP A 52 7.89 -8.45 4.86
CA ASP A 52 6.76 -7.85 5.57
C ASP A 52 6.34 -6.53 4.94
N LYS A 53 5.03 -6.30 4.90
CA LYS A 53 4.42 -5.12 4.27
C LYS A 53 3.76 -4.24 5.31
N ILE A 54 3.94 -2.94 5.18
CA ILE A 54 3.23 -1.94 5.98
C ILE A 54 2.82 -0.75 5.12
N GLN A 55 1.64 -0.20 5.43
CA GLN A 55 1.17 1.03 4.81
C GLN A 55 1.79 2.25 5.50
N ALA A 56 2.12 3.28 4.73
CA ALA A 56 2.47 4.60 5.25
C ALA A 56 1.58 5.70 4.64
N ILE A 57 1.13 6.63 5.48
CA ILE A 57 0.28 7.76 5.16
C ILE A 57 1.12 9.03 5.15
N ILE A 58 1.13 9.72 4.01
CA ILE A 58 1.73 11.03 3.82
C ILE A 58 0.61 12.07 3.77
N PRO A 59 0.47 12.92 4.82
CA PRO A 59 -0.57 13.94 4.86
C PRO A 59 -0.46 14.96 3.72
N LYS A 60 -1.58 15.59 3.36
CA LYS A 60 -1.68 16.61 2.29
C LYS A 60 -0.52 17.62 2.26
N TRP A 61 -0.16 18.18 3.41
CA TRP A 61 0.87 19.22 3.52
C TRP A 61 2.31 18.73 3.24
N ARG A 62 2.55 17.41 3.23
CA ARG A 62 3.83 16.78 2.84
C ARG A 62 3.87 16.32 1.39
N ILE A 63 2.74 16.22 0.70
CA ILE A 63 2.66 15.61 -0.63
C ILE A 63 3.61 16.28 -1.62
N SER A 64 3.56 17.62 -1.74
CA SER A 64 4.38 18.36 -2.72
C SER A 64 5.88 18.15 -2.54
N LYS A 65 6.33 17.87 -1.32
CA LYS A 65 7.75 17.58 -1.03
C LYS A 65 8.15 16.16 -1.36
N LEU A 66 7.23 15.20 -1.30
CA LEU A 66 7.55 13.77 -1.34
C LEU A 66 7.07 13.07 -2.60
N GLU A 67 6.08 13.58 -3.33
CA GLU A 67 5.53 12.92 -4.53
C GLU A 67 6.58 12.76 -5.65
N ASN A 68 7.57 13.65 -5.70
CA ASN A 68 8.68 13.58 -6.65
C ASN A 68 9.87 12.76 -6.13
N ILE A 69 9.91 12.46 -4.83
CA ILE A 69 10.99 11.69 -4.19
C ILE A 69 10.61 10.21 -4.10
N ILE A 70 9.39 9.92 -3.67
CA ILE A 70 8.89 8.56 -3.44
C ILE A 70 8.29 8.04 -4.74
N LYS A 71 8.90 6.98 -5.27
CA LYS A 71 8.52 6.34 -6.54
C LYS A 71 8.35 4.84 -6.31
N GLU A 72 7.35 4.26 -6.96
CA GLU A 72 7.17 2.81 -6.98
C GLU A 72 8.43 2.11 -7.50
N GLY A 73 8.78 0.99 -6.85
CA GLY A 73 9.93 0.18 -7.16
C GLY A 73 11.26 0.66 -6.56
N SER A 74 11.33 1.87 -6.00
CA SER A 74 12.54 2.48 -5.43
C SER A 74 12.72 2.17 -3.93
N PHE A 75 13.94 2.36 -3.42
CA PHE A 75 14.35 2.00 -2.07
C PHE A 75 14.58 3.22 -1.18
N TYR A 76 14.14 3.15 0.07
CA TYR A 76 14.18 4.24 1.03
C TYR A 76 14.54 3.77 2.44
N VAL A 77 15.17 4.65 3.20
CA VAL A 77 15.23 4.59 4.65
C VAL A 77 14.18 5.54 5.20
N LEU A 78 13.28 5.02 6.04
CA LEU A 78 12.25 5.78 6.74
C LEU A 78 12.58 5.80 8.23
N GLU A 79 12.46 6.97 8.85
CA GLU A 79 12.82 7.18 10.26
C GLU A 79 11.90 8.25 10.88
N ASN A 80 11.61 8.16 12.18
CA ASN A 80 10.79 9.11 12.94
C ASN A 80 9.36 9.28 12.37
N PHE A 81 8.61 8.20 12.29
CA PHE A 81 7.19 8.22 11.89
C PHE A 81 6.30 7.87 13.08
N GLU A 82 5.04 8.32 13.02
CA GLU A 82 4.02 7.99 14.00
C GLU A 82 3.41 6.61 13.69
N ILE A 83 3.10 5.83 14.72
CA ILE A 83 2.44 4.53 14.59
C ILE A 83 0.96 4.71 14.92
N LEU A 84 0.09 4.31 13.99
CA LEU A 84 -1.36 4.30 14.19
C LEU A 84 -1.92 2.88 14.06
N PRO A 85 -2.99 2.52 14.77
CA PRO A 85 -3.69 1.25 14.54
C PRO A 85 -4.27 1.21 13.12
N ASN A 86 -4.17 0.05 12.48
CA ASN A 86 -4.72 -0.20 11.16
C ASN A 86 -6.19 -0.62 11.27
N ASN A 87 -7.07 0.38 11.37
CA ASN A 87 -8.52 0.19 11.51
C ASN A 87 -9.27 0.33 10.18
N ASP A 88 -8.57 0.28 9.03
CA ASP A 88 -9.20 0.41 7.72
C ASP A 88 -9.89 -0.91 7.35
N GLU A 89 -11.19 -0.85 7.06
CA GLU A 89 -11.99 -2.00 6.61
C GLU A 89 -11.46 -2.58 5.28
N TYR A 90 -10.74 -1.78 4.50
CA TYR A 90 -10.07 -2.20 3.26
C TYR A 90 -8.56 -2.03 3.35
N ALA A 91 -7.98 -2.39 4.51
CA ALA A 91 -6.56 -2.30 4.76
C ALA A 91 -5.73 -2.99 3.64
N PRO A 92 -4.79 -2.28 3.00
CA PRO A 92 -3.98 -2.83 1.91
C PRO A 92 -2.91 -3.82 2.41
N THR A 93 -2.64 -3.86 3.71
CA THR A 93 -1.66 -4.76 4.34
C THR A 93 -2.28 -5.40 5.58
N LYS A 94 -1.82 -6.61 5.92
CA LYS A 94 -2.27 -7.34 7.12
C LYS A 94 -1.62 -6.84 8.43
N HIS A 95 -0.69 -5.89 8.33
CA HIS A 95 0.00 -5.36 9.50
C HIS A 95 -1.00 -4.64 10.43
N PRO A 96 -0.96 -4.87 11.76
CA PRO A 96 -1.92 -4.28 12.71
C PRO A 96 -1.76 -2.75 12.87
N TYR A 97 -0.68 -2.19 12.33
CA TYR A 97 -0.38 -0.77 12.37
C TYR A 97 -0.11 -0.19 10.98
N VAL A 98 -0.30 1.12 10.86
CA VAL A 98 0.11 1.94 9.72
C VAL A 98 1.06 3.03 10.19
N LEU A 99 1.98 3.43 9.31
CA LEU A 99 2.90 4.54 9.57
C LEU A 99 2.24 5.85 9.15
N LYS A 100 2.43 6.92 9.92
CA LYS A 100 2.00 8.26 9.54
C LYS A 100 3.16 9.23 9.58
N PHE A 101 3.36 9.93 8.47
CA PHE A 101 4.42 10.90 8.36
C PHE A 101 4.03 12.17 9.09
N HIS A 102 4.95 12.67 9.91
CA HIS A 102 4.84 13.95 10.60
C HIS A 102 6.05 14.83 10.27
N GLU A 103 6.23 15.92 11.02
CA GLU A 103 7.25 16.93 10.75
C GLU A 103 8.67 16.36 10.77
N CYS A 104 8.99 15.52 11.75
CA CYS A 104 10.33 14.96 11.93
C CYS A 104 10.59 13.71 11.10
N THR A 105 9.59 13.20 10.35
CA THR A 105 9.78 12.01 9.52
C THR A 105 10.78 12.27 8.43
N SER A 106 11.82 11.43 8.40
CA SER A 106 12.88 11.49 7.40
C SER A 106 12.67 10.39 6.36
N VAL A 107 12.86 10.76 5.09
CA VAL A 107 12.82 9.86 3.94
C VAL A 107 14.11 10.06 3.19
N ARG A 108 14.97 9.04 3.15
CA ARG A 108 16.26 9.11 2.45
C ARG A 108 16.31 8.00 1.40
N PRO A 109 16.75 8.25 0.16
CA PRO A 109 17.04 7.18 -0.78
C PRO A 109 18.00 6.17 -0.14
N SER A 110 17.75 4.88 -0.37
CA SER A 110 18.65 3.81 0.01
C SER A 110 19.36 3.25 -1.22
N GLY A 111 20.51 2.62 -1.03
CA GLY A 111 21.11 1.78 -2.06
C GLY A 111 20.19 0.61 -2.42
N ILE A 112 20.41 0.00 -3.58
CA ILE A 112 19.69 -1.21 -3.95
C ILE A 112 20.01 -2.31 -2.94
N VAL A 113 18.96 -2.96 -2.43
CA VAL A 113 19.02 -4.10 -1.53
C VAL A 113 18.17 -5.23 -2.08
N ASN A 114 18.38 -6.43 -1.55
CA ASN A 114 17.68 -7.64 -1.98
C ASN A 114 16.24 -7.71 -1.44
N ILE A 115 15.44 -6.67 -1.72
CA ILE A 115 14.00 -6.64 -1.46
C ILE A 115 13.29 -6.90 -2.79
N PRO A 116 12.51 -7.98 -2.91
CA PRO A 116 11.81 -8.30 -4.17
C PRO A 116 10.85 -7.18 -4.57
N ARG A 117 10.52 -7.11 -5.86
CA ARG A 117 9.64 -6.04 -6.36
C ARG A 117 8.21 -6.20 -5.90
N TYR A 118 7.76 -7.44 -5.83
CA TYR A 118 6.43 -7.84 -5.42
C TYR A 118 6.56 -9.11 -4.56
N ILE A 119 5.74 -9.18 -3.52
CA ILE A 119 5.48 -10.42 -2.78
C ILE A 119 4.00 -10.67 -2.85
N PHE A 120 3.61 -11.84 -3.36
CA PHE A 120 2.22 -12.20 -3.53
C PHE A 120 1.86 -13.36 -2.61
N ASN A 121 0.70 -13.27 -1.99
CA ASN A 121 0.08 -14.34 -1.22
C ASN A 121 -1.16 -14.84 -1.97
N PHE A 122 -0.93 -15.61 -3.03
CA PHE A 122 -1.99 -16.05 -3.92
C PHE A 122 -3.04 -16.92 -3.20
N VAL A 123 -4.31 -16.68 -3.49
CA VAL A 123 -5.45 -17.48 -3.02
C VAL A 123 -6.14 -18.17 -4.18
N ASN A 124 -6.72 -19.35 -3.94
CA ASN A 124 -7.52 -20.03 -4.97
C ASN A 124 -8.94 -19.47 -5.01
N PHE A 125 -9.58 -19.56 -6.18
CA PHE A 125 -10.98 -19.13 -6.33
C PHE A 125 -11.98 -19.92 -5.48
N SER A 126 -11.68 -21.20 -5.18
CA SER A 126 -12.48 -22.00 -4.23
C SER A 126 -12.50 -21.39 -2.83
N ASP A 127 -11.38 -20.81 -2.41
CA ASP A 127 -11.22 -20.22 -1.08
C ASP A 127 -11.97 -18.89 -1.01
N LEU A 128 -11.95 -18.11 -2.10
CA LEU A 128 -12.72 -16.87 -2.22
C LEU A 128 -14.24 -17.08 -2.15
N ALA A 129 -14.75 -18.10 -2.85
CA ALA A 129 -16.18 -18.34 -2.95
C ALA A 129 -16.81 -18.81 -1.61
N SER A 130 -15.99 -19.34 -0.70
CA SER A 130 -16.43 -20.03 0.51
C SER A 130 -16.27 -19.21 1.80
N ASN A 131 -15.64 -18.03 1.74
CA ASN A 131 -15.24 -17.29 2.93
C ASN A 131 -15.71 -15.82 2.93
N ALA A 132 -16.56 -15.49 3.90
CA ALA A 132 -17.15 -14.16 4.09
C ALA A 132 -16.09 -13.08 4.43
N ASP A 133 -14.95 -13.46 5.02
CA ASP A 133 -13.87 -12.53 5.37
C ASP A 133 -13.20 -11.89 4.14
N TYR A 134 -13.30 -12.51 2.96
CA TYR A 134 -12.76 -11.94 1.72
C TYR A 134 -13.58 -10.75 1.20
N SER A 135 -14.76 -10.48 1.77
CA SER A 135 -15.50 -9.23 1.48
C SER A 135 -14.83 -7.99 2.10
N LEU A 136 -14.01 -8.18 3.15
CA LEU A 136 -13.42 -7.11 3.96
C LEU A 136 -11.88 -7.06 3.85
N ARG A 137 -11.28 -7.77 2.90
CA ARG A 137 -9.81 -7.85 2.77
C ARG A 137 -9.37 -7.87 1.32
N VAL A 138 -8.17 -7.35 1.09
CA VAL A 138 -7.47 -7.47 -0.19
C VAL A 138 -6.75 -8.81 -0.27
N PHE A 139 -6.75 -9.42 -1.44
CA PHE A 139 -6.12 -10.72 -1.71
C PHE A 139 -5.40 -10.70 -3.05
N ASP A 140 -4.36 -11.52 -3.17
CA ASP A 140 -3.61 -11.68 -4.42
C ASP A 140 -4.18 -12.87 -5.20
N VAL A 141 -4.37 -12.71 -6.51
CA VAL A 141 -4.84 -13.77 -7.41
C VAL A 141 -3.87 -13.88 -8.57
N ILE A 142 -3.57 -15.12 -8.95
CA ILE A 142 -2.96 -15.46 -10.23
C ILE A 142 -3.91 -16.39 -10.97
N ALA A 143 -4.23 -16.05 -12.22
CA ALA A 143 -5.29 -16.70 -12.96
C ALA A 143 -5.07 -16.57 -14.47
N GLU A 144 -5.66 -17.50 -15.23
CA GLU A 144 -5.78 -17.37 -16.67
C GLU A 144 -6.94 -16.43 -17.01
N VAL A 145 -6.66 -15.44 -17.88
CA VAL A 145 -7.70 -14.60 -18.49
C VAL A 145 -8.25 -15.34 -19.70
N TYR A 146 -9.48 -15.84 -19.62
CA TYR A 146 -10.10 -16.61 -20.72
C TYR A 146 -11.18 -15.81 -21.48
N GLY A 147 -11.51 -14.61 -21.02
CA GLY A 147 -12.45 -13.72 -21.69
C GLY A 147 -12.41 -12.29 -21.16
N MET A 148 -12.84 -11.34 -21.99
CA MET A 148 -13.07 -9.96 -21.61
C MET A 148 -14.39 -9.48 -22.24
N ASP A 149 -15.23 -8.81 -21.45
CA ASP A 149 -16.42 -8.12 -21.93
C ASP A 149 -16.03 -6.81 -22.65
N GLU A 150 -16.99 -6.21 -23.35
CA GLU A 150 -16.81 -4.88 -23.94
C GLU A 150 -16.59 -3.79 -22.89
N LEU A 151 -15.90 -2.73 -23.29
CA LEU A 151 -15.65 -1.55 -22.47
C LEU A 151 -16.94 -0.70 -22.38
N VAL A 152 -17.54 -0.66 -21.20
CA VAL A 152 -18.81 0.03 -20.94
C VAL A 152 -18.57 1.39 -20.28
N LYS A 153 -19.21 2.43 -20.81
CA LYS A 153 -19.36 3.73 -20.14
C LYS A 153 -20.51 3.67 -19.14
N TYR A 154 -20.31 4.17 -17.93
CA TYR A 154 -21.37 4.29 -16.95
C TYR A 154 -21.18 5.54 -16.10
N ASP A 155 -22.29 6.06 -15.55
CA ASP A 155 -22.25 7.18 -14.61
C ASP A 155 -22.16 6.65 -13.17
N ARG A 156 -21.27 7.24 -12.38
CA ARG A 156 -21.18 7.00 -10.93
C ARG A 156 -20.96 8.34 -10.24
N ASP A 157 -21.89 8.72 -9.38
CA ASP A 157 -21.83 9.97 -8.62
C ASP A 157 -21.66 11.21 -9.53
N GLY A 158 -22.31 11.22 -10.70
CA GLY A 158 -22.23 12.32 -11.68
C GLY A 158 -20.94 12.34 -12.49
N ARG A 159 -20.13 11.29 -12.42
CA ARG A 159 -18.88 11.14 -13.16
C ARG A 159 -18.97 10.00 -14.15
N GLN A 160 -18.57 10.28 -15.40
CA GLN A 160 -18.42 9.27 -16.43
C GLN A 160 -17.20 8.40 -16.15
N MET A 161 -17.45 7.11 -16.00
CA MET A 161 -16.45 6.08 -15.71
C MET A 161 -16.45 5.04 -16.84
N MET A 162 -15.30 4.38 -17.03
CA MET A 162 -15.18 3.22 -17.92
C MET A 162 -15.07 1.96 -17.09
N ARG A 163 -15.76 0.89 -17.49
CA ARG A 163 -15.66 -0.44 -16.87
C ARG A 163 -15.43 -1.50 -17.93
N ILE A 164 -14.48 -2.37 -17.69
CA ILE A 164 -14.32 -3.65 -18.40
C ILE A 164 -14.49 -4.78 -17.37
N LYS A 165 -15.06 -5.91 -17.80
CA LYS A 165 -15.10 -7.12 -16.99
C LYS A 165 -14.17 -8.16 -17.60
N ALA A 166 -13.24 -8.67 -16.81
CA ALA A 166 -12.40 -9.79 -17.20
C ALA A 166 -12.93 -11.08 -16.55
N HIS A 167 -12.91 -12.17 -17.31
CA HIS A 167 -13.29 -13.49 -16.82
C HIS A 167 -12.02 -14.29 -16.52
N LEU A 168 -11.89 -14.70 -15.27
CA LEU A 168 -10.70 -15.35 -14.73
C LEU A 168 -11.02 -16.80 -14.35
N ARG A 169 -10.09 -17.72 -14.62
CA ARG A 169 -10.13 -19.09 -14.08
C ARG A 169 -8.78 -19.44 -13.43
N ASN A 170 -8.80 -20.34 -12.45
CA ASN A 170 -7.55 -20.83 -11.84
C ASN A 170 -6.62 -21.37 -12.93
N LEU A 171 -5.30 -21.24 -12.71
CA LEU A 171 -4.27 -21.86 -13.55
C LEU A 171 -4.36 -23.39 -13.49
#